data_AF-A0A9D9ICS3-F1
#
_entry.id   AF-A0A9D9ICS3-F1
#
_cell.length_a   1.000
_cell.length_b   1.000
_cell.length_c   1.000
_cell.angle_alpha   90.00
_cell.angle_beta   90.00
_cell.angle_gamma   90.00
#
_symmetry.space_group_name_H-M   'P 1'
#
loop_
_entity.id
_entity.type
_entity.pdbx_description
1 polymer ?
#
loop_
_entity_poly.entity_id
_entity_poly.type
_entity_poly.pdbx_seq_one_letter_code
_entity_poly.pdbx_strand_id
1 'polypeptide(L)'
;MEEYIERMIQEKRELDERIVKLVTFRYSEKGGELLNPGQRSLMDRQFSVMTAYSDILGERIFNEKAKARRYDDEKCQTCPGNLGCC
;
A
#
# COMPACT_ATOMS: atom_id res chain seq x y z
N MET A 1 16.44 -6.16 2.22
CA MET A 1 15.60 -5.12 1.58
C MET A 1 14.29 -5.72 1.09
N GLU A 2 14.32 -6.91 0.46
CA GLU A 2 13.12 -7.63 0.01
C GLU A 2 12.09 -7.88 1.12
N GLU A 3 12.49 -8.47 2.26
CA GLU A 3 11.55 -8.72 3.38
C GLU A 3 10.84 -7.44 3.87
N TYR A 4 11.54 -6.30 3.88
CA TYR A 4 10.94 -5.02 4.28
C TYR A 4 9.88 -4.54 3.27
N ILE A 5 10.14 -4.70 1.97
CA ILE A 5 9.20 -4.36 0.90
C ILE A 5 8.01 -5.33 0.90
N GLU A 6 8.26 -6.63 1.08
CA GLU A 6 7.23 -7.66 1.14
C GLU A 6 6.25 -7.43 2.30
N ARG A 7 6.75 -7.07 3.49
CA ARG A 7 5.87 -6.70 4.61
C ARG A 7 4.95 -5.53 4.26
N MET A 8 5.45 -4.49 3.59
CA MET A 8 4.63 -3.33 3.18
C MET A 8 3.61 -3.70 2.11
N ILE A 9 3.99 -4.56 1.14
CA ILE A 9 3.06 -5.06 0.11
C ILE A 9 1.92 -5.86 0.76
N GLN A 10 2.26 -6.77 1.67
CA GLN A 10 1.28 -7.59 2.38
C GLN A 10 0.36 -6.72 3.23
N GLU A 11 0.91 -5.77 3.98
CA GLU A 11 0.14 -4.83 4.78
C GLU A 11 -0.82 -3.99 3.93
N LYS A 12 -0.35 -3.46 2.78
CA LYS A 12 -1.20 -2.72 1.85
C LYS A 12 -2.34 -3.57 1.31
N ARG A 13 -2.05 -4.82 0.93
CA ARG A 13 -3.07 -5.75 0.43
C ARG A 13 -4.16 -6.00 1.47
N GLU A 14 -3.77 -6.31 2.71
CA GLU A 14 -4.73 -6.54 3.80
C GLU A 14 -5.58 -5.30 4.08
N LEU A 15 -4.97 -4.12 4.03
CA LEU A 15 -5.68 -2.86 4.20
C LEU A 15 -6.68 -2.61 3.07
N ASP A 16 -6.28 -2.82 1.82
CA ASP A 16 -7.15 -2.67 0.64
C ASP A 16 -8.36 -3.63 0.71
N GLU A 17 -8.14 -4.88 1.13
CA GLU A 17 -9.22 -5.84 1.36
C GLU A 17 -10.20 -5.36 2.45
N ARG A 18 -9.70 -4.74 3.52
CA ARG A 18 -10.55 -4.17 4.59
C ARG A 18 -11.32 -2.94 4.11
N ILE A 19 -10.71 -2.07 3.30
CA ILE A 19 -11.39 -0.91 2.68
C ILE A 19 -12.57 -1.38 1.84
N VAL A 20 -12.37 -2.39 1.00
CA VAL A 20 -13.43 -2.98 0.15
C VAL A 20 -14.57 -3.53 1.01
N LYS A 21 -14.26 -4.28 2.08
CA LYS A 21 -15.29 -4.80 2.99
C LYS A 21 -16.07 -3.68 3.69
N LEU A 22 -15.39 -2.64 4.15
CA LEU A 22 -16.00 -1.50 4.84
C LEU A 22 -16.97 -0.75 3.92
N VAL A 23 -16.54 -0.41 2.70
CA VAL A 23 -17.36 0.33 1.74
C VAL A 23 -18.53 -0.51 1.24
N THR A 24 -18.31 -1.82 1.03
CA THR A 24 -19.38 -2.75 0.65
C THR A 24 -20.44 -2.85 1.72
N PHE A 25 -20.05 -2.98 3.00
CA PHE A 25 -21.01 -3.01 4.10
C PHE A 25 -21.78 -1.69 4.21
N ARG A 26 -21.09 -0.55 4.12
CA ARG A 26 -21.70 0.78 4.20
C ARG A 26 -22.81 1.00 3.18
N TYR A 27 -22.61 0.55 1.94
CA TYR A 27 -23.59 0.70 0.85
C TYR A 27 -24.55 -0.49 0.71
N SER A 28 -24.43 -1.52 1.54
CA SER A 28 -25.38 -2.62 1.58
C SER A 28 -26.71 -2.18 2.23
N GLU A 29 -27.78 -2.91 1.93
CA GLU A 29 -29.09 -2.74 2.58
C GLU A 29 -28.99 -2.77 4.12
N LYS A 30 -28.20 -3.71 4.65
CA LYS A 30 -27.92 -3.81 6.09
C LYS A 30 -27.18 -2.61 6.65
N GLY A 31 -26.24 -2.03 5.89
CA GLY A 31 -25.59 -0.77 6.29
C GLY A 31 -26.59 0.38 6.33
N GLY A 32 -27.54 0.38 5.38
CA GLY A 32 -28.70 1.27 5.35
C GLY A 32 -29.51 1.23 6.65
N GLU A 33 -29.87 0.03 7.09
CA GLU A 33 -30.75 -0.23 8.24
C GLU A 33 -30.05 -0.11 9.59
N LEU A 34 -28.83 -0.63 9.73
CA LEU A 34 -28.15 -0.77 11.02
C LEU A 34 -27.40 0.51 11.46
N LEU A 35 -26.99 1.34 10.50
CA LEU A 35 -26.14 2.49 10.79
C LEU A 35 -26.97 3.75 10.99
N ASN A 36 -27.05 4.19 12.25
CA ASN A 36 -27.49 5.55 12.55
C ASN A 36 -26.51 6.59 11.97
N PRO A 37 -26.91 7.88 11.85
CA PRO A 37 -26.07 8.90 11.23
C PRO A 37 -24.66 9.04 11.84
N GLY A 38 -24.54 8.87 13.16
CA GLY A 38 -23.25 8.93 13.85
C GLY A 38 -22.32 7.76 13.47
N GLN A 39 -22.85 6.55 13.42
CA GLN A 39 -22.09 5.36 12.99
C GLN A 39 -21.66 5.46 11.53
N ARG A 40 -22.52 6.01 10.65
CA ARG A 40 -22.13 6.29 9.26
C ARG A 40 -20.98 7.28 9.18
N SER A 41 -21.05 8.38 9.93
CA SER A 41 -19.97 9.38 9.95
C SER A 41 -18.64 8.81 10.44
N LEU A 42 -18.67 7.94 11.47
CA LEU A 42 -17.47 7.25 11.95
C LEU A 42 -16.90 6.30 10.89
N MET A 43 -17.74 5.55 10.18
CA MET A 43 -17.31 4.71 9.06
C MET A 43 -16.72 5.52 7.90
N ASP A 44 -17.25 6.70 7.60
CA ASP A 44 -16.71 7.59 6.56
C ASP A 44 -15.30 8.06 6.92
N ARG A 45 -15.12 8.44 8.19
CA ARG A 45 -13.80 8.79 8.72
C ARG A 45 -12.85 7.61 8.71
N GLN A 46 -13.32 6.43 9.08
CA GLN A 46 -12.54 5.20 9.01
C GLN A 46 -12.07 4.91 7.58
N PHE A 47 -12.98 4.98 6.61
CA PHE A 47 -12.66 4.82 5.19
C PHE A 47 -11.58 5.80 4.74
N SER A 48 -11.76 7.09 5.03
CA SER A 48 -10.79 8.14 4.66
C SER A 48 -9.40 7.89 5.24
N VAL A 49 -9.29 7.53 6.52
CA VAL A 49 -8.01 7.25 7.18
C VAL A 49 -7.34 6.01 6.57
N MET A 50 -8.11 4.95 6.30
CA MET A 50 -7.57 3.73 5.72
C MET A 50 -7.09 3.94 4.28
N THR A 51 -7.82 4.69 3.45
CA THR A 51 -7.38 5.04 2.10
C THR A 51 -6.08 5.85 2.14
N ALA A 52 -6.01 6.90 2.97
CA ALA A 52 -4.80 7.69 3.12
C ALA A 52 -3.60 6.82 3.58
N TYR A 53 -3.83 5.87 4.48
CA TYR A 53 -2.77 4.95 4.90
C TYR A 53 -2.34 4.00 3.78
N SER A 54 -3.28 3.53 2.96
CA SER A 54 -2.98 2.69 1.79
C SER A 54 -2.14 3.43 0.74
N ASP A 55 -2.42 4.72 0.52
CA ASP A 55 -1.65 5.58 -0.37
C ASP A 55 -0.22 5.76 0.14
N ILE A 56 -0.05 6.03 1.45
CA ILE A 56 1.28 6.11 2.10
C ILE A 56 2.07 4.81 1.91
N LEU A 57 1.43 3.64 2.07
CA LEU A 57 2.10 2.37 1.83
C LEU A 57 2.52 2.23 0.35
N GLY A 58 1.68 2.66 -0.59
CA GLY A 58 2.00 2.71 -2.02
C GLY A 58 3.24 3.56 -2.32
N GLU A 59 3.29 4.77 -1.77
CA GLU A 59 4.43 5.68 -1.91
C GLU A 59 5.71 5.09 -1.31
N ARG A 60 5.63 4.47 -0.12
CA ARG A 60 6.77 3.80 0.52
C ARG A 60 7.30 2.66 -0.34
N ILE A 61 6.42 1.81 -0.87
CA ILE A 61 6.81 0.69 -1.74
C ILE A 61 7.47 1.23 -3.01
N PHE A 62 6.91 2.26 -3.63
CA PHE A 62 7.48 2.88 -4.84
C PHE A 62 8.89 3.42 -4.57
N ASN A 63 9.06 4.16 -3.47
CA ASN A 63 10.34 4.78 -3.12
C ASN A 63 11.42 3.73 -2.81
N GLU A 64 11.10 2.67 -2.08
CA GLU A 64 12.06 1.60 -1.78
C GLU A 64 12.44 0.80 -3.04
N LYS A 65 11.48 0.49 -3.92
CA LYS A 65 11.77 -0.14 -5.22
C LYS A 65 12.59 0.76 -6.15
N ALA A 66 12.40 2.08 -6.09
CA ALA A 66 13.20 3.03 -6.85
C ALA A 66 14.64 3.12 -6.35
N LYS A 67 14.86 3.05 -5.02
CA LYS A 67 16.21 2.98 -4.43
C LYS A 67 16.94 1.69 -4.82
N ALA A 68 16.25 0.55 -4.77
CA ALA A 68 16.84 -0.73 -5.18
C ALA A 68 17.39 -0.70 -6.61
N ARG A 69 16.62 -0.15 -7.56
CA ARG A 69 17.05 0.01 -8.96
C ARG A 69 18.28 0.91 -9.12
N ARG A 70 18.32 2.06 -8.42
CA ARG A 70 19.47 2.97 -8.49
C ARG A 70 20.75 2.33 -7.92
N TYR A 71 20.64 1.52 -6.88
CA TYR A 71 21.77 0.79 -6.33
C TYR A 71 22.36 -0.21 -7.33
N ASP A 72 21.51 -0.93 -8.07
CA ASP A 72 21.96 -1.88 -9.10
C ASP A 72 22.63 -1.16 -10.29
N ASP A 73 22.10 0.00 -10.71
CA ASP A 73 22.69 0.83 -11.76
C ASP A 73 24.06 1.43 -11.35
N GLU A 74 24.19 1.95 -10.13
CA GLU A 74 25.47 2.48 -9.59
C GLU A 74 26.52 1.38 -9.42
N LYS A 75 26.11 0.17 -9.03
CA LYS A 75 27.01 -0.99 -8.95
C LYS A 75 27.50 -1.42 -10.34
N CYS A 76 26.66 -1.29 -11.37
CA CYS A 76 27.05 -1.56 -12.75
C CYS A 76 28.08 -0.54 -13.29
N GLN A 77 27.96 0.73 -12.87
CA GLN A 77 28.89 1.81 -13.28
C GLN A 77 30.25 1.76 -12.57
N THR A 78 30.33 1.14 -11.39
CA THR A 78 31.56 1.05 -10.59
C THR A 78 32.37 -0.23 -10.83
N CYS A 79 31.88 -1.15 -11.66
CA CYS A 79 32.65 -2.31 -12.10
C CYS A 79 33.84 -1.86 -12.96
N PRO A 80 35.11 -2.10 -12.55
CA PRO A 80 36.25 -1.86 -13.40
C PRO A 80 36.19 -2.89 -14.53
N GLY A 81 35.83 -2.43 -15.73
CA GLY A 81 35.59 -3.30 -16.87
C GLY A 81 36.79 -4.18 -17.16
N ASN A 82 36.63 -5.50 -17.02
CA ASN A 82 37.27 -6.46 -17.94
C ASN A 82 36.80 -7.93 -17.89
N LEU A 83 35.67 -8.28 -17.28
CA LEU A 83 35.17 -9.65 -17.35
C LEU A 83 33.63 -9.64 -17.51
N GLY A 84 33.18 -9.67 -18.77
CA GLY A 84 31.85 -10.09 -19.20
C GLY A 84 30.66 -9.47 -18.47
N CYS A 85 30.16 -8.34 -18.97
CA CYS A 85 28.85 -7.84 -18.59
C CYS A 85 27.75 -8.60 -19.34
N CYS A 86 26.82 -9.19 -18.57
CA CYS A 86 25.48 -9.69 -18.91
C CYS A 86 25.32 -10.66 -20.09
#